data_AF-A0A9D8R0H6-F1
#
_entry.id   AF-A0A9D8R0H6-F1
#
_cell.length_a   1.000
_cell.length_b   1.000
_cell.length_c   1.000
_cell.angle_alpha   90.00
_cell.angle_beta   90.00
_cell.angle_gamma   90.00
#
_symmetry.space_group_name_H-M   'P 1'
#
loop_
_entity.id
_entity.type
_entity.pdbx_description
1 polymer ?
#
loop_
_entity_poly.entity_id
_entity_poly.type
_entity_poly.pdbx_seq_one_letter_code
_entity_poly.pdbx_strand_id
1 'polypeptide(L)'
;MSFADLGFRQRNRTKDGQKFYDVPERKLMDILNTPFTVLDFQPDITTRQGTGRYCVLCEQDGQRFKFITNCFNIKDVLDQAREAEEGGRKVFPVDGVRIRRRSLGDGKSAYYFEE
;
A
#
# COMPACT_ATOMS: atom_id res chain seq x y z
N MET A 1 -5.47 -20.80 -29.00
CA MET A 1 -4.14 -20.29 -28.56
C MET A 1 -4.32 -18.87 -28.07
N SER A 2 -3.88 -18.59 -26.86
CA SER A 2 -3.91 -17.26 -26.22
C SER A 2 -2.50 -16.64 -26.20
N PHE A 3 -2.41 -15.33 -25.94
CA PHE A 3 -1.11 -14.66 -25.73
C PHE A 3 -0.31 -15.27 -24.57
N ALA A 4 -1.00 -15.79 -23.55
CA ALA A 4 -0.36 -16.47 -22.43
C ALA A 4 0.30 -17.79 -22.85
N ASP A 5 -0.33 -18.53 -23.76
CA ASP A 5 0.21 -19.80 -24.31
C ASP A 5 1.47 -19.56 -25.17
N LEU A 6 1.64 -18.34 -25.69
CA LEU A 6 2.81 -17.89 -26.45
C LEU A 6 3.89 -17.24 -25.55
N GLY A 7 3.72 -17.29 -24.23
CA GLY A 7 4.66 -16.72 -23.25
C GLY A 7 4.53 -15.21 -23.05
N PHE A 8 3.59 -14.54 -23.70
CA PHE A 8 3.34 -13.11 -23.50
C PHE A 8 2.40 -12.91 -22.30
N ARG A 9 2.95 -12.35 -21.22
CA ARG A 9 2.17 -11.90 -20.06
C ARG A 9 2.30 -10.40 -19.90
N GLN A 10 1.23 -9.77 -19.44
CA GLN A 10 1.26 -8.36 -19.07
C GLN A 10 2.31 -8.17 -17.97
N ARG A 11 3.21 -7.20 -18.15
CA ARG A 11 4.16 -6.85 -17.09
C ARG A 11 3.38 -6.20 -15.95
N ASN A 12 3.67 -6.57 -14.71
CA ASN A 12 3.15 -5.91 -13.50
C ASN A 12 3.81 -4.54 -13.26
N ARG A 13 3.99 -3.78 -14.34
CA ARG A 13 4.57 -2.45 -14.35
C ARG A 13 3.63 -1.52 -15.12
N THR A 14 3.46 -0.30 -14.61
CA THR A 14 2.75 0.75 -15.33
C THR A 14 3.53 1.17 -16.58
N LYS A 15 2.93 2.02 -17.42
CA LYS A 15 3.61 2.61 -18.60
C LYS A 15 4.93 3.30 -18.23
N ASP A 16 5.00 3.84 -17.00
CA ASP A 16 6.15 4.57 -16.46
C ASP A 16 7.12 3.67 -15.68
N GLY A 17 6.93 2.34 -15.73
CA GLY A 17 7.81 1.36 -15.10
C GLY A 17 7.58 1.12 -13.60
N GLN A 18 6.65 1.85 -12.97
CA GLN A 18 6.31 1.68 -11.54
C GLN A 18 5.65 0.31 -11.30
N LYS A 19 5.90 -0.30 -10.13
CA LYS A 19 5.22 -1.56 -9.78
C LYS A 19 3.71 -1.33 -9.75
N PHE A 20 2.97 -2.25 -10.37
CA PHE A 20 1.51 -2.29 -10.28
C PHE A 20 1.09 -3.56 -9.55
N TYR A 21 0.25 -3.40 -8.53
CA TYR A 21 -0.35 -4.52 -7.82
C TYR A 21 -1.71 -4.83 -8.45
N ASP A 22 -1.80 -5.95 -9.17
CA ASP A 22 -3.05 -6.42 -9.78
C ASP A 22 -3.93 -7.15 -8.75
N VAL A 23 -4.40 -6.39 -7.76
CA VAL A 23 -5.28 -6.85 -6.68
C VAL A 23 -6.38 -5.81 -6.43
N PRO A 24 -7.52 -6.22 -5.85
CA PRO A 24 -8.61 -5.30 -5.53
C PRO A 24 -8.15 -4.15 -4.63
N GLU A 25 -8.63 -2.94 -4.91
CA GLU A 25 -8.43 -1.78 -4.04
C GLU A 25 -9.52 -1.75 -2.95
N ARG A 26 -9.13 -1.64 -1.68
CA ARG A 26 -10.03 -1.40 -0.53
C ARG A 26 -9.88 0.04 -0.05
N LYS A 27 -10.98 0.66 0.41
CA LYS A 27 -10.91 1.99 1.01
C LYS A 27 -10.28 1.89 2.39
N LEU A 28 -9.58 2.95 2.79
CA LEU A 28 -8.98 3.01 4.13
C LEU A 28 -10.02 2.80 5.24
N MET A 29 -11.26 3.28 5.05
CA MET A 29 -12.35 3.11 6.02
C MET A 29 -12.75 1.65 6.23
N ASP A 30 -12.66 0.82 5.19
CA ASP A 30 -13.10 -0.57 5.22
C ASP A 30 -12.12 -1.47 5.99
N ILE A 31 -10.87 -1.00 6.17
CA ILE A 31 -9.78 -1.72 6.84
C ILE A 31 -9.41 -1.12 8.21
N LEU A 32 -10.15 -0.10 8.67
CA LEU A 32 -9.92 0.49 9.98
C LEU A 32 -10.12 -0.53 11.10
N ASN A 33 -9.28 -0.45 12.12
CA ASN A 33 -9.35 -1.28 13.33
C ASN A 33 -9.28 -2.80 13.08
N THR A 34 -8.95 -3.23 11.86
CA THR A 34 -8.84 -4.64 11.48
C THR A 34 -7.37 -4.96 11.23
N PRO A 35 -6.82 -6.03 11.83
CA PRO A 35 -5.43 -6.42 11.59
C PRO A 35 -5.27 -6.96 10.17
N PHE A 36 -4.14 -6.63 9.53
CA PHE A 36 -3.72 -7.17 8.25
C PHE A 36 -2.19 -7.20 8.18
N THR A 37 -1.66 -7.91 7.19
CA THR A 37 -0.22 -7.96 6.90
C THR A 37 0.11 -6.95 5.80
N VAL A 38 1.12 -6.10 6.00
CA VAL A 38 1.70 -5.25 4.94
C VAL A 38 2.80 -6.03 4.24
N LEU A 39 2.65 -6.26 2.93
CA LEU A 39 3.56 -7.09 2.14
C LEU A 39 4.67 -6.29 1.43
N ASP A 40 4.31 -5.15 0.84
CA ASP A 40 5.21 -4.23 0.14
C ASP A 40 4.44 -2.91 -0.11
N PHE A 41 5.12 -1.88 -0.59
CA PHE A 41 4.45 -0.68 -1.08
C PHE A 41 5.21 -0.04 -2.24
N GLN A 42 4.47 0.69 -3.07
CA GLN A 42 5.01 1.49 -4.15
C GLN A 42 4.77 2.98 -3.84
N PRO A 43 5.84 3.75 -3.61
CA PRO A 43 5.75 5.21 -3.46
C PRO A 43 5.51 5.90 -4.80
N ASP A 44 5.10 7.17 -4.71
CA ASP A 44 4.96 8.13 -5.82
C ASP A 44 4.14 7.65 -7.01
N ILE A 45 3.04 6.96 -6.71
CA ILE A 45 2.07 6.57 -7.73
C ILE A 45 1.21 7.76 -8.15
N THR A 46 0.90 7.78 -9.45
CA THR A 46 -0.05 8.73 -10.04
C THR A 46 -1.42 8.08 -10.14
N THR A 47 -2.44 8.79 -9.65
CA THR A 47 -3.84 8.37 -9.71
C THR A 47 -4.69 9.46 -10.35
N ARG A 48 -5.94 9.15 -10.69
CA ARG A 48 -6.89 10.16 -11.20
C ARG A 48 -7.10 11.34 -10.26
N GLN A 49 -6.86 11.16 -8.96
CA GLN A 49 -7.07 12.19 -7.94
C GLN A 49 -5.80 13.03 -7.68
N GLY A 50 -4.68 12.78 -8.39
CA GLY A 50 -3.37 13.43 -8.17
C GLY A 50 -2.17 12.46 -8.04
N THR A 51 -0.99 13.06 -7.93
CA THR A 51 0.34 12.42 -7.83
C THR A 51 0.82 12.31 -6.38
N GLY A 52 1.95 11.61 -6.15
CA GLY A 52 2.61 11.53 -4.84
C GLY A 52 1.88 10.66 -3.80
N ARG A 53 0.93 9.83 -4.25
CA ARG A 53 0.21 8.88 -3.41
C ARG A 53 0.98 7.57 -3.28
N TYR A 54 0.75 6.83 -2.21
CA TYR A 54 1.38 5.54 -1.97
C TYR A 54 0.36 4.43 -2.16
N CYS A 55 0.79 3.36 -2.83
CA CYS A 55 0.02 2.14 -3.00
C CYS A 55 0.59 1.06 -2.09
N VAL A 56 -0.19 0.62 -1.10
CA VAL A 56 0.27 -0.36 -0.12
C VAL A 56 -0.34 -1.72 -0.46
N LEU A 57 0.49 -2.74 -0.66
CA LEU A 57 0.06 -4.11 -0.87
C LEU A 57 -0.12 -4.79 0.49
N CYS A 58 -1.29 -5.35 0.71
CA CYS A 58 -1.67 -5.97 1.96
C CYS A 58 -2.26 -7.37 1.74
N GLU A 59 -2.27 -8.16 2.81
CA GLU A 59 -2.96 -9.45 2.87
C GLU A 59 -3.78 -9.53 4.16
N GLN A 60 -5.01 -10.03 4.04
CA GLN A 60 -5.88 -10.31 5.19
C GLN A 60 -6.70 -11.55 4.87
N ASP A 61 -6.73 -12.51 5.79
CA ASP A 61 -7.47 -13.77 5.65
C ASP A 61 -7.12 -14.53 4.35
N GLY A 62 -5.84 -14.50 3.96
CA GLY A 62 -5.33 -15.11 2.73
C GLY A 62 -5.71 -14.38 1.44
N GLN A 63 -6.42 -13.26 1.53
CA GLN A 63 -6.79 -12.41 0.39
C GLN A 63 -5.88 -11.19 0.30
N ARG A 64 -5.29 -11.00 -0.88
CA ARG A 64 -4.50 -9.81 -1.17
C ARG A 64 -5.37 -8.67 -1.64
N PHE A 65 -5.09 -7.49 -1.14
CA PHE A 65 -5.70 -6.24 -1.55
C PHE A 65 -4.67 -5.12 -1.51
N LYS A 66 -5.02 -3.98 -2.09
CA LYS A 66 -4.23 -2.77 -1.97
C LYS A 66 -5.08 -1.65 -1.42
N PHE A 67 -4.45 -0.68 -0.79
CA PHE A 67 -5.10 0.61 -0.53
C PHE A 67 -4.18 1.74 -0.99
N ILE A 68 -4.79 2.84 -1.38
CA ILE A 68 -4.08 4.04 -1.78
C ILE A 68 -4.22 5.09 -0.68
N THR A 69 -3.10 5.66 -0.26
CA THR A 69 -3.08 6.70 0.77
C THR A 69 -2.29 7.92 0.31
N ASN A 70 -2.71 9.09 0.80
CA ASN A 70 -1.92 10.32 0.77
C ASN A 70 -1.70 10.85 2.19
N CYS A 71 -1.93 10.04 3.22
CA CYS A 71 -1.79 10.47 4.60
C CYS A 71 -0.32 10.49 4.99
N PHE A 72 0.15 11.65 5.46
CA PHE A 72 1.55 11.86 5.81
C PHE A 72 2.07 10.83 6.83
N ASN A 73 1.35 10.59 7.92
CA ASN A 73 1.79 9.65 8.98
C ASN A 73 1.97 8.22 8.47
N ILE A 74 1.11 7.77 7.54
CA ILE A 74 1.27 6.43 6.94
C ILE A 74 2.49 6.41 6.02
N LYS A 75 2.68 7.47 5.21
CA LYS A 75 3.84 7.58 4.31
C LYS A 75 5.14 7.58 5.08
N ASP A 76 5.24 8.41 6.13
CA ASP A 76 6.42 8.55 6.99
C ASP A 76 6.89 7.19 7.56
N VAL A 77 5.97 6.39 8.11
CA VAL A 77 6.31 5.06 8.63
C VAL A 77 6.77 4.09 7.51
N LEU A 78 6.15 4.16 6.32
CA LEU A 78 6.55 3.31 5.19
C LEU A 78 7.91 3.71 4.64
N ASP A 79 8.23 5.01 4.62
CA ASP A 79 9.53 5.53 4.19
C ASP A 79 10.62 5.09 5.16
N GLN A 80 10.41 5.24 6.47
CA GLN A 80 11.33 4.72 7.49
C GLN A 80 11.53 3.19 7.37
N ALA A 81 10.47 2.45 7.05
CA ALA A 81 10.56 1.01 6.81
C ALA A 81 11.41 0.69 5.56
N ARG A 82 11.28 1.46 4.47
CA ARG A 82 12.10 1.30 3.27
C ARG A 82 13.56 1.67 3.51
N GLU A 83 13.83 2.76 4.20
CA GLU A 83 15.19 3.18 4.58
C GLU A 83 15.89 2.09 5.42
N ALA A 84 15.16 1.45 6.33
CA ALA A 84 15.68 0.33 7.10
C ALA A 84 16.00 -0.90 6.22
N GLU A 85 15.18 -1.20 5.21
CA GLU A 85 15.49 -2.25 4.22
C GLU A 85 16.72 -1.96 3.38
N GLU A 86 16.87 -0.71 2.93
CA GLU A 86 18.07 -0.25 2.22
C GLU A 86 19.32 -0.32 3.11
N GLY A 87 19.17 -0.13 4.42
CA GLY A 87 20.20 -0.37 5.43
C GLY A 87 20.46 -1.86 5.74
N GLY A 88 19.81 -2.79 5.04
CA GLY A 88 20.03 -4.24 5.16
C GLY A 88 19.15 -4.95 6.19
N ARG A 89 18.22 -4.25 6.86
CA ARG A 89 17.25 -4.87 7.76
C ARG A 89 16.05 -5.36 6.96
N LYS A 90 15.76 -6.66 6.98
CA LYS A 90 14.50 -7.15 6.38
C LYS A 90 13.31 -6.65 7.21
N VAL A 91 12.46 -5.79 6.63
CA VAL A 91 11.28 -5.24 7.31
C VAL A 91 10.00 -5.90 6.81
N PHE A 92 9.79 -5.97 5.50
CA PHE A 92 8.57 -6.58 4.95
C PHE A 92 8.72 -8.11 4.78
N PRO A 93 7.64 -8.88 4.97
CA PRO A 93 6.29 -8.46 5.36
C PRO A 93 6.17 -8.11 6.86
N VAL A 94 5.27 -7.20 7.21
CA VAL A 94 4.94 -6.81 8.59
C VAL A 94 3.53 -7.29 8.95
N ASP A 95 3.43 -8.18 9.93
CA ASP A 95 2.15 -8.78 10.35
C ASP A 95 1.48 -8.02 11.51
N GLY A 96 0.17 -8.22 11.67
CA GLY A 96 -0.60 -7.67 12.78
C GLY A 96 -0.80 -6.14 12.74
N VAL A 97 -0.55 -5.50 11.58
CA VAL A 97 -0.67 -4.06 11.40
C VAL A 97 -2.14 -3.65 11.47
N ARG A 98 -2.43 -2.55 12.18
CA ARG A 98 -3.76 -1.93 12.24
C ARG A 98 -3.69 -0.46 11.91
N ILE A 99 -4.69 0.04 11.19
CA ILE A 99 -4.84 1.48 10.94
C ILE A 99 -5.91 2.04 11.87
N ARG A 100 -5.57 3.15 12.55
CA ARG A 100 -6.48 3.94 13.36
C ARG A 100 -6.74 5.29 12.72
N ARG A 101 -7.88 5.90 13.09
CA ARG A 101 -8.27 7.24 12.70
C ARG A 101 -8.28 8.15 13.91
N ARG A 102 -7.66 9.32 13.82
CA ARG A 102 -7.72 10.40 14.82
C ARG A 102 -8.43 11.61 14.21
N SER A 103 -9.43 12.14 14.91
CA SER A 103 -10.03 13.43 14.54
C SER A 103 -9.07 14.56 14.93
N LEU A 104 -8.80 15.48 14.01
CA LEU A 104 -7.91 16.63 14.24
C LEU A 104 -8.69 17.93 14.51
N GLY A 105 -10.02 17.87 14.58
CA GLY A 105 -10.89 19.06 14.57
C GLY A 105 -11.20 19.54 13.15
N ASP A 106 -12.19 20.42 13.01
CA ASP A 106 -12.64 21.05 11.75
C ASP A 106 -12.92 20.05 10.60
N GLY A 107 -13.44 18.88 10.93
CA GLY A 107 -13.75 17.82 9.95
C GLY A 107 -12.52 17.12 9.37
N LYS A 108 -11.31 17.46 9.83
CA LYS A 108 -10.06 16.81 9.39
C LYS A 108 -9.81 15.54 10.19
N SER A 109 -9.26 14.55 9.52
CA SER A 109 -8.89 13.28 10.15
C SER A 109 -7.54 12.82 9.65
N ALA A 110 -6.72 12.33 10.58
CA ALA A 110 -5.47 11.65 10.28
C ALA A 110 -5.66 10.14 10.41
N TYR A 111 -4.95 9.40 9.57
CA TYR A 111 -4.83 7.96 9.67
C TYR A 111 -3.39 7.61 10.02
N TYR A 112 -3.19 6.57 10.83
CA TYR A 112 -1.87 6.17 11.30
C TYR A 112 -1.86 4.66 11.58
N PHE A 113 -0.68 4.05 11.49
CA PHE A 113 -0.50 2.69 11.99
C PHE A 113 -0.52 2.71 13.52
N GLU A 114 -1.26 1.79 14.13
CA GLU A 114 -1.27 1.58 15.58
C GLU A 114 0.13 1.17 16.05
N GLU A 115 0.62 1.84 17.11
CA GLU A 115 1.91 1.56 17.77
C GLU A 115 1.86 0.28 18.62
#